data_AF-A0A699QLZ5-F1
#
_entry.id   AF-A0A699QLZ5-F1
#
_cell.length_a   1.000
_cell.length_b   1.000
_cell.length_c   1.000
_cell.angle_alpha   90.00
_cell.angle_beta   90.00
_cell.angle_gamma   90.00
#
_symmetry.space_group_name_H-M   'P 1'
#
loop_
_entity.id
_entity.type
_entity.pdbx_description
1 polymer ?
#
loop_
_entity_poly.entity_id
_entity_poly.type
_entity_poly.pdbx_seq_one_letter_code
_entity_poly.pdbx_strand_id
1 'polypeptide(L)'
;DLPRTFTGHPALDEGGRNALRRLLTAYARHNPSVGYCQAMNFFAGLLLLLMPEENAFWALLGILDDYFEGYYSEEMIESQVDQLVFEELVRERFPKLVNHLDYLGVQIAWVSAPWFLSIFMNMLPWESVLRVWDVLLFQGNRVMLFR
;
A
#
# COMPACT_ATOMS: atom_id res chain seq x y z
N ASP A 1 9.10 -3.81 -11.02
CA ASP A 1 8.53 -2.72 -10.18
C ASP A 1 9.32 -1.43 -10.15
N LEU A 2 10.66 -1.47 -10.07
CA LEU A 2 11.47 -0.24 -10.10
C LEU A 2 11.14 0.74 -11.25
N PRO A 3 10.93 0.32 -12.51
CA PRO A 3 10.72 1.28 -13.59
C PRO A 3 9.41 2.04 -13.53
N ARG A 4 8.41 1.47 -12.84
CA ARG A 4 7.04 1.99 -12.73
C ARG A 4 6.79 2.77 -11.43
N THR A 5 7.77 2.86 -10.52
CA THR A 5 7.66 3.68 -9.30
C THR A 5 7.86 5.15 -9.67
N PHE A 6 6.84 5.98 -9.46
CA PHE A 6 6.82 7.43 -9.71
C PHE A 6 7.58 7.86 -10.98
N THR A 7 7.19 7.28 -12.12
CA THR A 7 7.85 7.53 -13.41
C THR A 7 7.93 9.02 -13.72
N GLY A 8 9.14 9.50 -14.03
CA GLY A 8 9.40 10.91 -14.34
C GLY A 8 9.68 11.79 -13.11
N HIS A 9 9.62 11.25 -11.89
CA HIS A 9 9.97 12.00 -10.68
C HIS A 9 11.50 12.26 -10.64
N PRO A 10 11.96 13.52 -10.46
CA PRO A 10 13.39 13.86 -10.53
C PRO A 10 14.27 13.09 -9.55
N ALA A 11 13.77 12.81 -8.34
CA ALA A 11 14.50 12.07 -7.32
C ALA A 11 14.56 10.53 -7.55
N LEU A 12 13.85 10.00 -8.56
CA LEU A 12 13.97 8.61 -9.00
C LEU A 12 14.68 8.51 -10.35
N ASP A 13 15.78 9.26 -10.46
CA ASP A 13 16.82 9.09 -11.47
C ASP A 13 17.55 7.74 -11.30
N GLU A 14 18.67 7.54 -11.99
CA GLU A 14 19.44 6.30 -11.87
C GLU A 14 19.91 6.03 -10.42
N GLY A 15 20.33 7.07 -9.71
CA GLY A 15 20.76 7.00 -8.31
C GLY A 15 19.61 6.59 -7.39
N GLY A 16 18.47 7.27 -7.49
CA GLY A 16 17.27 6.97 -6.72
C GLY A 16 16.71 5.57 -7.00
N ARG A 17 16.74 5.12 -8.26
CA ARG A 17 16.34 3.75 -8.63
C ARG A 17 17.27 2.68 -8.06
N ASN A 18 18.57 2.98 -7.98
CA ASN A 18 19.55 2.09 -7.35
C ASN A 18 19.35 2.02 -5.82
N ALA A 19 19.04 3.15 -5.17
CA ALA A 19 18.66 3.17 -3.75
C ALA A 19 17.39 2.36 -3.49
N LEU A 20 16.34 2.56 -4.30
CA LEU A 20 15.10 1.80 -4.22
C LEU A 20 15.35 0.29 -4.37
N ARG A 21 16.22 -0.11 -5.32
CA ARG A 21 16.60 -1.52 -5.49
C ARG A 21 17.27 -2.08 -4.23
N ARG A 22 18.24 -1.37 -3.66
CA ARG A 22 18.96 -1.82 -2.46
C ARG A 22 18.01 -1.96 -1.27
N LEU A 23 17.17 -0.96 -1.03
CA LEU A 23 16.20 -0.95 0.06
C LEU A 23 15.24 -2.15 -0.03
N LEU A 24 14.59 -2.35 -1.19
CA LEU A 24 13.66 -3.47 -1.37
C LEU A 24 14.36 -4.84 -1.29
N THR A 25 15.59 -4.94 -1.81
CA THR A 25 16.38 -6.18 -1.71
C THR A 25 16.78 -6.47 -0.27
N ALA A 26 17.14 -5.44 0.50
CA ALA A 26 17.44 -5.56 1.91
C ALA A 26 16.21 -6.02 2.70
N TYR A 27 15.04 -5.45 2.42
CA TYR A 27 13.78 -5.86 3.07
C TYR A 27 13.46 -7.33 2.78
N ALA A 28 13.48 -7.75 1.51
CA ALA A 28 13.17 -9.12 1.13
C ALA A 28 14.15 -10.15 1.73
N ARG A 29 15.39 -9.75 2.03
CA ARG A 29 16.37 -10.59 2.75
C ARG A 29 16.17 -10.58 4.25
N HIS A 30 15.71 -9.46 4.81
CA HIS A 30 15.44 -9.31 6.23
C HIS A 30 14.22 -10.15 6.66
N ASN A 31 13.15 -10.10 5.86
CA ASN A 31 11.93 -10.86 6.11
C ASN A 31 11.63 -11.82 4.93
N PRO A 32 12.25 -13.01 4.89
CA PRO A 32 12.13 -13.93 3.76
C PRO A 32 10.76 -14.64 3.67
N SER A 33 9.96 -14.66 4.74
CA SER A 33 8.61 -15.24 4.70
C SER A 33 7.64 -14.37 3.91
N VAL A 34 7.79 -13.04 3.99
CA VAL A 34 7.06 -12.08 3.14
C VAL A 34 7.80 -11.84 1.82
N GLY A 35 9.12 -11.68 1.89
CA GLY A 35 9.95 -11.34 0.74
C GLY A 35 9.61 -9.95 0.18
N TYR A 36 9.35 -9.88 -1.12
CA TYR A 36 8.86 -8.66 -1.77
C TYR A 36 7.42 -8.86 -2.19
N CYS A 37 6.50 -8.09 -1.60
CA CYS A 37 5.13 -8.01 -2.10
C CYS A 37 4.98 -6.83 -3.08
N GLN A 38 4.13 -7.02 -4.08
CA GLN A 38 3.81 -5.97 -5.03
C GLN A 38 3.27 -4.73 -4.29
N ALA A 39 3.61 -3.55 -4.81
CA ALA A 39 3.30 -2.22 -4.24
C ALA A 39 4.24 -1.73 -3.13
N MET A 40 5.06 -2.59 -2.52
CA MET A 40 6.12 -2.14 -1.59
C MET A 40 7.10 -1.15 -2.24
N ASN A 41 7.27 -1.23 -3.56
CA ASN A 41 8.07 -0.28 -4.33
C ASN A 41 7.58 1.17 -4.20
N PHE A 42 6.28 1.39 -4.03
CA PHE A 42 5.73 2.73 -3.84
C PHE A 42 6.03 3.24 -2.44
N PHE A 43 5.86 2.41 -1.40
CA PHE A 43 6.18 2.79 -0.01
C PHE A 43 7.65 3.18 0.13
N ALA A 44 8.54 2.29 -0.32
CA ALA A 44 9.98 2.53 -0.32
C ALA A 44 10.34 3.76 -1.16
N GLY A 45 9.67 3.95 -2.31
CA GLY A 45 9.82 5.13 -3.15
C GLY A 45 9.48 6.41 -2.38
N LEU A 46 8.31 6.47 -1.73
CA LEU A 46 7.85 7.64 -0.97
C LEU A 46 8.82 7.95 0.16
N LEU A 47 9.21 6.94 0.94
CA LEU A 47 10.14 7.12 2.05
C LEU A 47 11.49 7.67 1.57
N LEU A 48 12.01 7.18 0.43
CA LEU A 48 13.24 7.71 -0.17
C LEU A 48 13.13 9.16 -0.64
N LEU A 49 11.93 9.65 -0.93
CA LEU A 49 11.70 11.08 -1.22
C LEU A 49 11.77 11.95 0.04
N LEU A 50 11.50 11.37 1.21
CA LEU A 50 11.33 12.08 2.48
C LEU A 50 12.54 11.97 3.40
N MET A 51 13.34 10.91 3.29
CA MET A 51 14.44 10.64 4.21
C MET A 51 15.60 9.84 3.56
N PRO A 52 16.79 9.82 4.19
CA PRO A 52 17.92 9.03 3.71
C PRO A 52 17.61 7.52 3.64
N GLU A 53 18.34 6.79 2.77
CA GLU A 53 18.11 5.38 2.46
C GLU A 53 18.01 4.47 3.69
N GLU A 54 18.89 4.64 4.68
CA GLU A 54 18.86 3.85 5.92
C GLU A 54 17.60 4.11 6.76
N ASN A 55 17.22 5.38 6.92
CA ASN A 55 16.01 5.74 7.64
C ASN A 55 14.77 5.24 6.90
N ALA A 56 14.78 5.30 5.56
CA ALA A 56 13.69 4.78 4.73
C ALA A 56 13.53 3.27 4.89
N PHE A 57 14.63 2.52 5.05
CA PHE A 57 14.58 1.09 5.34
C PHE A 57 13.91 0.81 6.69
N TRP A 58 14.36 1.46 7.76
CA TRP A 58 13.79 1.26 9.10
C TRP A 58 12.33 1.74 9.20
N ALA A 59 11.99 2.83 8.51
CA ALA A 59 10.62 3.30 8.42
C ALA A 59 9.73 2.30 7.66
N LEU A 60 10.20 1.72 6.55
CA LEU A 60 9.46 0.69 5.83
C LEU A 60 9.22 -0.53 6.73
N LEU A 61 10.25 -0.97 7.46
CA LEU A 61 10.14 -2.08 8.40
C LEU A 61 9.07 -1.80 9.46
N GLY A 62 9.15 -0.67 10.16
CA GLY A 62 8.18 -0.31 11.19
C GLY A 62 6.76 -0.15 10.64
N ILE A 63 6.60 0.36 9.42
CA ILE A 63 5.27 0.45 8.79
C ILE A 63 4.71 -0.94 8.51
N LEU A 64 5.50 -1.83 7.92
CA LEU A 64 5.01 -3.17 7.55
C LEU A 64 4.81 -4.08 8.76
N ASP A 65 5.69 -4.00 9.76
CA ASP A 65 5.64 -4.88 10.93
C ASP A 65 4.72 -4.33 12.04
N ASP A 66 4.65 -2.99 12.25
CA ASP A 66 3.83 -2.41 13.33
C ASP A 66 2.44 -1.92 12.88
N TYR A 67 2.24 -1.57 11.60
CA TYR A 67 0.95 -1.05 11.09
C TYR A 67 0.21 -2.02 10.18
N PHE A 68 0.95 -2.89 9.49
CA PHE A 68 0.41 -3.81 8.48
C PHE A 68 0.86 -5.25 8.73
N GLU A 69 0.98 -5.63 10.01
CA GLU A 69 1.34 -6.99 10.41
C GLU A 69 0.40 -8.01 9.73
N GLY A 70 0.96 -9.01 9.05
CA GLY A 70 0.19 -10.05 8.36
C GLY A 70 -0.50 -9.60 7.05
N TYR A 71 -0.57 -8.30 6.76
CA TYR A 71 -1.27 -7.74 5.60
C TYR A 71 -0.64 -8.16 4.26
N TYR A 72 0.68 -8.28 4.24
CA TYR A 72 1.45 -8.71 3.07
C TYR A 72 1.94 -10.16 3.17
N SER A 73 1.30 -10.98 4.01
CA SER A 73 1.55 -12.43 4.04
C SER A 73 1.25 -13.09 2.68
N GLU A 74 1.72 -14.33 2.49
CA GLU A 74 1.47 -15.09 1.26
C GLU A 74 -0.03 -15.22 0.93
N GLU A 75 -0.86 -15.37 1.96
CA GLU A 75 -2.32 -15.47 1.83
C GLU A 75 -3.03 -14.12 1.88
N MET A 76 -2.32 -13.04 2.27
CA MET A 76 -2.86 -11.68 2.38
C MET A 76 -4.18 -11.58 3.18
N ILE A 77 -4.34 -12.41 4.22
CA ILE A 77 -5.63 -12.54 4.95
C ILE A 77 -6.13 -11.20 5.46
N GLU A 78 -5.29 -10.41 6.14
CA GLU A 78 -5.71 -9.12 6.71
C GLU A 78 -6.16 -8.13 5.61
N SER A 79 -5.50 -8.15 4.44
CA SER A 79 -5.91 -7.34 3.30
C SER A 79 -7.26 -7.76 2.72
N GLN A 80 -7.55 -9.07 2.72
CA GLN A 80 -8.86 -9.59 2.30
C GLN A 80 -9.95 -9.22 3.30
N VAL A 81 -9.66 -9.23 4.60
CA VAL A 81 -10.59 -8.79 5.66
C VAL A 81 -10.98 -7.32 5.45
N ASP A 82 -10.00 -6.42 5.27
CA ASP A 82 -10.26 -5.00 5.01
C ASP A 82 -11.10 -4.79 3.72
N GLN A 83 -10.86 -5.59 2.67
CA GLN A 83 -11.65 -5.54 1.44
C GLN A 83 -13.11 -5.97 1.67
N LEU A 84 -13.35 -7.01 2.46
CA LEU A 84 -14.69 -7.49 2.79
C LEU A 84 -15.46 -6.46 3.62
N VAL A 85 -14.82 -5.89 4.65
CA VAL A 85 -15.41 -4.81 5.46
C VAL A 85 -15.77 -3.62 4.57
N PHE A 86 -14.88 -3.23 3.66
CA PHE A 86 -15.18 -2.17 2.70
C PHE A 86 -16.37 -2.50 1.80
N GLU A 87 -16.46 -3.73 1.29
CA GLU A 87 -17.60 -4.16 0.48
C GLU A 87 -18.93 -4.05 1.24
N GLU A 88 -18.97 -4.52 2.49
CA GLU A 88 -20.15 -4.40 3.35
C GLU A 88 -20.55 -2.94 3.58
N LEU A 89 -19.58 -2.07 3.87
CA LEU A 89 -19.82 -0.63 4.04
C LEU A 89 -20.36 0.00 2.75
N VAL A 90 -19.84 -0.35 1.58
CA VAL A 90 -20.36 0.18 0.31
C VAL A 90 -21.77 -0.35 0.04
N ARG A 91 -22.06 -1.61 0.38
CA ARG A 91 -23.40 -2.20 0.24
C ARG A 91 -24.43 -1.52 1.14
N GLU A 92 -24.06 -1.21 2.38
CA GLU A 92 -24.91 -0.49 3.33
C GLU A 92 -25.12 0.97 2.91
N ARG A 93 -24.05 1.67 2.56
CA ARG A 93 -24.06 3.13 2.34
C ARG A 93 -24.46 3.53 0.93
N PHE A 94 -24.20 2.68 -0.05
CA PHE A 94 -24.45 2.93 -1.48
C PHE A 94 -25.16 1.74 -2.17
N PRO A 95 -26.31 1.26 -1.67
CA PRO A 95 -26.97 0.07 -2.19
C PRO A 95 -27.35 0.19 -3.68
N LYS A 96 -27.65 1.40 -4.17
CA LYS A 96 -27.92 1.65 -5.59
C LYS A 96 -26.70 1.36 -6.48
N LEU A 97 -25.50 1.72 -6.03
CA LEU A 97 -24.26 1.46 -6.75
C LEU A 97 -23.99 -0.05 -6.78
N VAL A 98 -24.09 -0.70 -5.61
CA VAL A 98 -23.81 -2.13 -5.50
C VAL A 98 -24.76 -2.96 -6.34
N ASN A 99 -26.07 -2.69 -6.29
CA ASN A 99 -27.03 -3.39 -7.14
C ASN A 99 -26.75 -3.21 -8.64
N HIS A 100 -26.23 -2.05 -9.04
CA HIS A 100 -25.86 -1.80 -10.43
C HIS A 100 -24.59 -2.57 -10.83
N LEU A 101 -23.58 -2.60 -9.96
CA LEU A 101 -22.36 -3.41 -10.17
C LEU A 101 -22.69 -4.90 -10.21
N ASP A 102 -23.53 -5.39 -9.30
CA ASP A 102 -24.02 -6.78 -9.25
C ASP A 102 -24.78 -7.12 -10.55
N TYR A 103 -25.63 -6.23 -11.06
CA TYR A 103 -26.32 -6.40 -12.35
C TYR A 103 -25.34 -6.51 -13.53
N LEU A 104 -24.24 -5.76 -13.50
CA LEU A 104 -23.19 -5.82 -14.50
C LEU A 104 -22.20 -6.99 -14.30
N GLY A 105 -22.33 -7.75 -13.20
CA GLY A 105 -21.40 -8.82 -12.84
C GLY A 105 -20.01 -8.32 -12.41
N VAL A 106 -19.91 -7.07 -11.93
CA VAL A 106 -18.66 -6.46 -11.47
C VAL A 106 -18.59 -6.52 -9.95
N GLN A 107 -17.55 -7.16 -9.42
CA GLN A 107 -17.33 -7.22 -7.97
C GLN A 107 -16.60 -5.97 -7.48
N ILE A 108 -17.00 -5.46 -6.30
CA ILE A 108 -16.34 -4.30 -5.67
C ILE A 108 -14.87 -4.60 -5.35
N ALA A 109 -14.56 -5.84 -4.96
CA ALA A 109 -13.21 -6.31 -4.73
C ALA A 109 -12.29 -6.09 -5.95
N TRP A 110 -12.78 -6.25 -7.18
CA TRP A 110 -11.95 -6.06 -8.38
C TRP A 110 -11.49 -4.61 -8.57
N VAL A 111 -12.32 -3.66 -8.13
CA VAL A 111 -12.02 -2.22 -8.20
C VAL A 111 -11.14 -1.79 -7.03
N SER A 112 -11.39 -2.34 -5.85
CA SER A 112 -10.79 -1.89 -4.59
C SER A 112 -9.50 -2.64 -4.21
N ALA A 113 -9.27 -3.86 -4.68
CA ALA A 113 -8.05 -4.62 -4.36
C ALA A 113 -6.74 -3.84 -4.63
N PRO A 114 -6.59 -3.08 -5.73
CA PRO A 114 -5.39 -2.28 -5.94
C PRO A 114 -5.22 -1.13 -4.92
N TRP A 115 -6.32 -0.63 -4.35
CA TRP A 115 -6.30 0.42 -3.33
C TRP A 115 -5.69 -0.11 -2.04
N PHE A 116 -6.16 -1.29 -1.61
CA PHE A 116 -5.71 -1.96 -0.40
C PHE A 116 -4.29 -2.52 -0.53
N LEU A 117 -3.92 -3.08 -1.68
CA LEU A 117 -2.56 -3.58 -1.91
C LEU A 117 -1.52 -2.45 -1.78
N SER A 118 -1.82 -1.28 -2.34
CA SER A 118 -0.90 -0.14 -2.38
C SER A 118 -1.17 0.92 -1.32
N ILE A 119 -2.08 0.67 -0.37
CA ILE A 119 -2.54 1.65 0.63
C ILE A 119 -2.74 3.03 -0.02
N PHE A 120 -3.50 3.04 -1.12
CA PHE A 120 -3.86 4.18 -1.96
C PHE A 120 -2.72 4.92 -2.68
N MET A 121 -1.46 4.53 -2.49
CA MET A 121 -0.28 5.30 -2.91
C MET A 121 -0.17 5.51 -4.43
N ASN A 122 -0.72 4.60 -5.22
CA ASN A 122 -0.72 4.69 -6.68
C ASN A 122 -2.14 4.80 -7.26
N MET A 123 -3.10 5.26 -6.46
CA MET A 123 -4.53 5.33 -6.82
C MET A 123 -5.11 6.74 -6.71
N LEU A 124 -4.54 7.57 -5.83
CA LEU A 124 -5.01 8.93 -5.57
C LEU A 124 -4.00 9.98 -6.08
N PRO A 125 -4.45 11.23 -6.30
CA PRO A 125 -3.55 12.37 -6.47
C PRO A 125 -2.56 12.48 -5.30
N TRP A 126 -1.37 13.00 -5.57
CA TRP A 126 -0.25 12.99 -4.63
C TRP A 126 -0.57 13.64 -3.28
N GLU A 127 -1.23 14.80 -3.30
CA GLU A 127 -1.63 15.52 -2.10
C GLU A 127 -2.58 14.68 -1.25
N SER A 128 -3.50 13.94 -1.89
CA SER A 128 -4.43 13.05 -1.20
C SER A 128 -3.73 11.85 -0.59
N VAL A 129 -2.75 11.26 -1.28
CA VAL A 129 -1.93 10.16 -0.74
C VAL A 129 -1.22 10.59 0.53
N LEU A 130 -0.57 11.77 0.52
CA LEU A 130 0.12 12.28 1.69
C LEU A 130 -0.83 12.49 2.88
N ARG A 131 -2.03 13.02 2.64
CA ARG A 131 -3.04 13.20 3.70
C ARG A 131 -3.53 11.88 4.29
N VAL A 132 -3.76 10.88 3.44
CA VAL A 132 -4.15 9.54 3.90
C VAL A 132 -3.04 8.95 4.79
N TRP A 133 -1.79 9.06 4.35
CA TRP A 133 -0.64 8.53 5.08
C TRP A 133 -0.35 9.30 6.38
N ASP A 134 -0.51 10.62 6.40
CA ASP A 134 -0.42 11.43 7.62
C ASP A 134 -1.43 10.94 8.68
N VAL A 135 -2.69 10.75 8.28
CA VAL A 135 -3.75 10.28 9.17
C VAL A 135 -3.47 8.86 9.65
N LEU A 136 -3.03 7.98 8.75
CA LEU A 136 -2.74 6.58 9.06
C LEU A 136 -1.63 6.47 10.10
N LEU A 137 -0.51 7.16 9.87
CA LEU A 137 0.64 7.15 10.78
C LEU A 137 0.33 7.88 12.10
N PHE A 138 -0.51 8.93 12.07
CA PHE A 138 -0.90 9.65 13.28
C PHE A 138 -1.88 8.87 14.16
N GLN A 139 -2.90 8.25 13.57
CA GLN A 139 -3.92 7.51 14.33
C GLN A 139 -3.36 6.24 14.97
N GLY A 140 -2.27 5.68 14.41
CA GLY A 140 -1.55 4.59 15.04
C GLY A 140 -2.34 3.28 15.13
N ASN A 141 -3.40 3.10 14.33
CA ASN A 141 -4.19 1.88 14.39
C ASN A 141 -3.43 0.75 13.68
N ARG A 142 -2.92 -0.19 14.47
CA ARG A 142 -1.90 -1.17 14.09
C ARG A 142 -2.41 -2.40 13.33
N VAL A 143 -3.70 -2.46 12.98
CA VAL A 143 -4.33 -3.74 12.59
C VAL A 143 -5.30 -3.63 11.39
N MET A 144 -6.11 -2.58 11.23
CA MET A 144 -7.12 -2.49 10.14
C MET A 144 -7.38 -1.06 9.66
N LEU A 145 -7.54 -0.88 8.35
CA LEU A 145 -7.88 0.42 7.72
C LEU A 145 -9.35 0.81 7.95
N PHE A 146 -10.24 -0.17 8.00
CA PHE A 146 -11.67 0.05 8.23
C PHE A 146 -12.11 -0.68 9.51
N ARG A 147 -12.81 0.06 10.39
CA ARG A 147 -13.54 -0.46 11.55
C ARG A 147 -15.01 -0.15 11.39
#